data_AF-P80236-F1
#
_entry.id   AF-P80236-F1
#
_cell.length_a   1.000
_cell.length_b   1.000
_cell.length_c   1.000
_cell.angle_alpha   90.00
_cell.angle_beta   90.00
_cell.angle_gamma   90.00
#
_symmetry.space_group_name_H-M   'P 1'
#
loop_
_entity.id
_entity.type
_entity.pdbx_description
1 polymer ?
#
loop_
_entity_poly.entity_id
_entity_poly.type
_entity_poly.pdbx_seq_one_letter_code
_entity_poly.pdbx_strand_id
1 'polypeptide(L)' 'AKWYPEVRHHCPNTPIILVGTKLDLRDDKDTIEKLKEKKLTPITYPQGLAMAKEIGAVKYLECSALTQRTVFDEAIR' A
#
# COMPACT_ATOMS: atom_id res chain seq x y z
N ALA A 1 2.26 -6.19 9.17
CA ALA A 1 2.62 -6.66 7.80
C ALA A 1 3.69 -7.76 7.87
N LYS A 2 3.63 -8.79 7.01
CA LYS A 2 4.58 -9.94 7.07
C LYS A 2 6.04 -9.58 6.78
N TRP A 3 6.27 -8.65 5.84
CA TRP A 3 7.61 -8.25 5.40
C TRP A 3 8.32 -7.28 6.34
N TYR A 4 7.56 -6.53 7.14
CA TYR A 4 8.11 -5.46 7.96
C TYR A 4 9.20 -5.94 8.96
N PRO A 5 8.99 -7.05 9.71
CA PRO A 5 10.02 -7.59 10.59
C PRO A 5 11.32 -7.95 9.86
N GLU A 6 11.21 -8.57 8.68
CA GLU A 6 12.38 -8.96 7.87
C GLU A 6 13.15 -7.74 7.37
N VAL A 7 12.45 -6.75 6.81
CA VAL A 7 13.07 -5.49 6.35
C VAL A 7 13.77 -4.78 7.52
N ARG A 8 13.14 -4.69 8.70
CA ARG A 8 13.77 -4.07 9.88
C ARG A 8 14.96 -4.86 10.41
N HIS A 9 14.93 -6.19 10.33
CA HIS A 9 16.05 -7.02 10.76
C HIS A 9 17.29 -6.80 9.88
N HIS A 10 17.11 -6.79 8.56
CA HIS A 10 18.22 -6.61 7.61
C HIS A 10 18.64 -5.15 7.41
N CYS A 11 17.72 -4.20 7.63
CA CYS A 11 17.90 -2.77 7.37
C CYS A 11 17.35 -1.91 8.52
N PRO A 12 17.94 -1.96 9.74
CA PRO A 12 17.33 -1.38 10.95
C PRO A 12 17.07 0.12 10.88
N ASN A 13 17.98 0.89 10.27
CA ASN A 13 17.94 2.36 10.23
C ASN A 13 17.47 2.91 8.88
N THR A 14 17.11 2.03 7.94
CA THR A 14 16.75 2.47 6.59
C THR A 14 15.33 3.04 6.60
N PRO A 15 15.10 4.25 6.04
CA PRO A 15 13.77 4.79 5.84
C PRO A 15 12.90 3.83 4.99
N ILE A 16 11.66 3.64 5.40
CA ILE A 16 10.71 2.75 4.73
C ILE A 16 9.61 3.59 4.09
N ILE A 17 9.29 3.34 2.83
CA ILE A 17 8.08 3.84 2.18
C ILE A 17 7.11 2.68 2.04
N LEU A 18 5.86 2.87 2.47
CA LEU A 18 4.79 1.92 2.22
C LEU A 18 4.06 2.30 0.93
N VAL A 19 3.86 1.33 0.04
CA VAL A 19 3.16 1.55 -1.23
C VAL A 19 1.93 0.66 -1.31
N GLY A 20 0.75 1.27 -1.40
CA GLY A 20 -0.48 0.61 -1.83
C GLY A 20 -0.41 0.36 -3.33
N THR A 21 -0.54 -0.89 -3.75
CA THR A 21 -0.48 -1.26 -5.17
C THR A 21 -1.87 -1.62 -5.68
N LYS A 22 -2.03 -1.62 -7.01
CA LYS A 22 -3.29 -1.97 -7.69
C LYS A 22 -4.45 -1.04 -7.29
N LEU A 23 -4.17 0.26 -7.19
CA LEU A 23 -5.16 1.27 -6.83
C LEU A 23 -6.41 1.24 -7.73
N ASP A 24 -6.25 0.85 -9.00
CA ASP A 24 -7.34 0.63 -9.95
C ASP A 24 -8.41 -0.36 -9.45
N LEU A 25 -8.02 -1.34 -8.63
CA LEU A 25 -8.94 -2.35 -8.11
C LEU A 25 -9.79 -1.85 -6.94
N ARG A 26 -9.53 -0.65 -6.41
CA ARG A 26 -10.32 -0.09 -5.31
C ARG A 26 -11.76 0.20 -5.72
N ASP A 27 -11.95 0.67 -6.95
CA ASP A 27 -13.24 1.07 -7.51
C ASP A 27 -13.77 0.07 -8.55
N ASP A 28 -13.01 -0.99 -8.83
CA ASP A 28 -13.40 -2.05 -9.77
C ASP A 28 -14.54 -2.91 -9.20
N LYS A 29 -15.69 -2.89 -9.87
CA LYS A 29 -16.92 -3.54 -9.40
C LYS A 29 -16.74 -5.05 -9.24
N ASP A 30 -16.13 -5.70 -10.22
CA ASP A 30 -15.93 -7.15 -10.22
C ASP A 30 -15.00 -7.58 -9.07
N THR A 31 -13.93 -6.81 -8.81
CA THR A 31 -13.04 -7.04 -7.67
C THR A 31 -13.77 -6.83 -6.34
N ILE A 32 -14.58 -5.77 -6.22
CA ILE A 32 -15.37 -5.51 -5.02
C ILE A 32 -16.34 -6.67 -4.75
N GLU A 33 -17.04 -7.18 -5.77
CA GLU A 33 -17.95 -8.32 -5.63
C GLU A 33 -17.21 -9.59 -5.20
N LYS A 34 -16.09 -9.93 -5.84
CA LYS A 34 -15.24 -11.07 -5.45
C LYS A 34 -14.69 -10.96 -4.03
N LEU A 35 -14.38 -9.75 -3.57
CA LEU A 35 -13.94 -9.51 -2.19
C LEU A 35 -15.11 -9.67 -1.22
N LYS A 36 -16.31 -9.18 -1.56
CA LYS A 36 -17.52 -9.34 -0.74
C LYS A 36 -17.89 -10.81 -0.53
N GLU A 37 -17.76 -11.66 -1.55
CA GLU A 37 -17.95 -13.12 -1.41
C GLU A 37 -17.05 -13.73 -0.32
N LYS A 38 -15.86 -13.14 -0.12
CA LYS A 38 -14.89 -13.52 0.91
C LYS A 38 -15.01 -12.69 2.20
N LYS A 39 -16.05 -11.85 2.32
CA LYS A 39 -16.25 -10.90 3.43
C LYS A 39 -15.09 -9.92 3.61
N LEU A 40 -14.43 -9.57 2.50
CA LEU A 40 -13.35 -8.60 2.44
C LEU A 40 -13.80 -7.32 1.73
N THR A 41 -13.03 -6.25 1.93
CA THR A 41 -13.18 -4.98 1.22
C THR A 41 -11.81 -4.50 0.75
N PRO A 42 -11.73 -3.67 -0.31
CA PRO A 42 -10.50 -3.02 -0.69
C PRO A 42 -9.92 -2.19 0.45
N ILE A 43 -8.59 -2.15 0.56
CA ILE A 43 -7.92 -1.30 1.53
C ILE A 43 -8.14 0.16 1.15
N THR A 44 -8.69 0.92 2.10
CA THR A 44 -8.91 2.36 1.97
C THR A 44 -7.63 3.14 2.22
N TYR A 45 -7.56 4.36 1.68
CA TYR A 45 -6.43 5.25 1.89
C TYR A 45 -6.12 5.49 3.39
N PRO A 46 -7.10 5.75 4.28
CA PRO A 46 -6.84 5.90 5.71
C PRO A 46 -6.28 4.64 6.39
N GLN A 47 -6.69 3.44 5.97
CA GLN A 47 -6.13 2.19 6.48
C GLN A 47 -4.67 2.02 6.06
N GLY A 48 -4.34 2.40 4.81
CA GLY A 48 -2.97 2.44 4.32
C GLY A 48 -2.09 3.41 5.10
N LEU A 49 -2.60 4.61 5.38
CA LEU A 49 -1.94 5.59 6.26
C LEU A 49 -1.73 5.08 7.68
N ALA A 50 -2.75 4.43 8.27
CA ALA A 50 -2.65 3.86 9.61
C ALA A 50 -1.56 2.78 9.67
N MET A 51 -1.49 1.90 8.67
CA MET A 51 -0.43 0.89 8.55
C MET A 51 0.94 1.53 8.37
N ALA A 52 1.06 2.57 7.55
CA ALA A 52 2.32 3.30 7.37
C ALA A 52 2.83 3.88 8.70
N LYS A 53 1.92 4.45 9.51
CA LYS A 53 2.22 4.94 10.86
C LYS A 53 2.64 3.80 11.80
N GLU A 54 1.95 2.66 11.77
CA GLU A 54 2.24 1.49 12.60
C GLU A 54 3.65 0.94 12.38
N ILE A 55 4.13 0.94 11.12
CA ILE A 55 5.45 0.41 10.77
C ILE A 55 6.57 1.47 10.78
N GLY A 56 6.25 2.72 11.11
CA GLY A 56 7.20 3.83 11.07
C GLY A 56 7.72 4.10 9.65
N ALA A 57 6.85 3.99 8.64
CA ALA A 57 7.16 4.42 7.29
C ALA A 57 7.19 5.94 7.20
N VAL A 58 8.15 6.49 6.45
CA VAL A 58 8.28 7.95 6.25
C VAL A 58 7.21 8.50 5.31
N LYS A 59 6.62 7.64 4.48
CA LYS A 59 5.58 8.01 3.52
C LYS A 59 4.68 6.83 3.19
N TYR A 60 3.43 7.14 2.87
CA TYR A 60 2.49 6.23 2.24
C TYR A 60 2.16 6.75 0.85
N LEU A 61 2.34 5.90 -0.15
CA LEU A 61 2.05 6.20 -1.56
C LEU A 61 1.10 5.17 -2.12
N GLU A 62 0.38 5.50 -3.19
CA GLU A 62 -0.49 4.57 -3.88
C GLU A 62 -0.23 4.60 -5.38
N CYS A 63 -0.20 3.42 -6.00
CA CYS A 63 0.08 3.28 -7.42
C CYS A 63 -0.86 2.31 -8.12
N SER A 64 -0.95 2.46 -9.42
CA SER A 64 -1.62 1.54 -10.34
C SER A 64 -0.85 1.49 -11.65
N ALA A 65 -0.35 0.30 -12.00
CA ALA A 65 0.28 0.07 -13.28
C ALA A 65 -0.73 0.19 -14.43
N LEU A 66 -1.99 -0.18 -14.20
CA LEU A 66 -3.05 -0.14 -15.20
C LEU A 66 -3.44 1.30 -15.57
N THR A 67 -3.63 2.16 -14.58
CA THR A 67 -4.02 3.58 -14.79
C THR A 67 -2.82 4.51 -14.90
N GLN A 68 -1.60 3.97 -14.95
CA GLN A 68 -0.34 4.71 -14.96
C GLN A 68 -0.20 5.73 -13.81
N ARG A 69 -0.87 5.48 -12.67
CA ARG A 69 -0.60 6.21 -11.44
C ARG A 69 0.70 5.68 -10.85
N THR A 70 1.80 6.38 -11.13
CA THR A 70 3.14 5.99 -10.69
C THR A 70 3.59 6.81 -9.49
N VAL A 71 4.46 6.23 -8.66
CA VAL A 71 5.01 6.86 -7.44
C VAL A 71 6.44 7.38 -7.63
N PHE A 72 6.95 7.40 -8.86
CA PHE A 72 8.35 7.72 -9.15
C PHE A 72 8.73 9.12 -8.69
N ASP A 73 7.94 10.14 -9.03
CA ASP A 73 8.23 11.53 -8.65
C ASP A 73 8.17 11.75 -7.14
N GLU A 74 7.34 10.97 -6.45
CA GLU A 74 7.11 11.10 -5.02
C GLU A 74 8.15 10.40 -4.15
N ALA A 75 8.93 9.48 -4.73
CA ALA A 75 9.98 8.71 -4.05
C ALA A 75 11.38 9.35 -4.18
N ILE A 76 11.56 10.30 -5.10
CA ILE A 76 12.85 10.99 -5.35
C ILE A 76 13.11 12.13 -4.35
N ARG A 77 12.09 12.58 -3.60
CA ARG A 77 12.18 13.70 -2.65
C ARG A 77 12.19 13.26 -1.20
#